data_AF-A0A6A6KNX9-F1
#
_entry.id   AF-A0A6A6KNX9-F1
#
_cell.length_a   1.000
_cell.length_b   1.000
_cell.length_c   1.000
_cell.angle_alpha   90.00
_cell.angle_beta   90.00
_cell.angle_gamma   90.00
#
_symmetry.space_group_name_H-M   'P 1'
#
loop_
_entity.id
_entity.type
_entity.pdbx_description
1 polymer ?
#
loop_
_entity_poly.entity_id
_entity_poly.type
_entity_poly.pdbx_seq_one_letter_code
_entity_poly.pdbx_strand_id
1 'polypeptide(L)'
;MLALNVEPSKVIYGRIIAALCRVGDVRNAQSVFDIMSVKGVTPDIFTYTIMINNLLDAVCLFDEMIERGLKPDTVTYTALLTGFCNRVDVDRAVDLLDQMSLKGIMPDDRTMSVLQCCILKARKVQFKK
;
A
#
# COMPACT_ATOMS: atom_id res chain seq x y z
N MET A 1 -37.54 -0.98 -6.32
CA MET A 1 -36.07 -0.86 -6.37
C MET A 1 -35.74 0.51 -6.93
N LEU A 2 -35.43 1.48 -6.06
CA LEU A 2 -35.01 2.81 -6.49
C LEU A 2 -33.51 2.74 -6.79
N ALA A 3 -33.16 2.73 -8.08
CA ALA A 3 -31.82 3.03 -8.55
C ALA A 3 -31.55 4.51 -8.25
N LEU A 4 -31.20 4.81 -6.99
CA LEU A 4 -30.60 6.07 -6.62
C LEU A 4 -29.23 6.10 -7.28
N ASN A 5 -29.14 6.82 -8.39
CA ASN A 5 -27.93 7.13 -9.16
C ASN A 5 -27.00 8.05 -8.36
N VAL A 6 -26.71 7.66 -7.11
CA VAL A 6 -25.81 8.36 -6.22
C VAL A 6 -24.42 7.86 -6.58
N GLU A 7 -23.71 8.69 -7.32
CA GLU A 7 -22.27 8.56 -7.53
C GLU A 7 -21.60 8.20 -6.19
N PRO A 8 -20.95 7.03 -6.09
CA PRO A 8 -20.34 6.62 -4.83
C PRO A 8 -19.32 7.67 -4.40
N SER A 9 -19.46 8.21 -3.19
CA SER A 9 -18.48 9.18 -2.67
C SER A 9 -17.11 8.51 -2.50
N LYS A 10 -16.02 9.29 -2.39
CA LYS A 10 -14.65 8.77 -2.18
C LYS A 10 -14.58 7.70 -1.07
N VAL A 11 -15.41 7.87 -0.03
CA VAL A 11 -15.48 6.98 1.12
C VAL A 11 -16.03 5.61 0.73
N ILE A 12 -17.02 5.55 -0.16
CA ILE A 12 -17.61 4.30 -0.61
C ILE A 12 -16.60 3.51 -1.45
N TYR A 13 -15.89 4.17 -2.38
CA TYR A 13 -14.81 3.55 -3.14
C TYR A 13 -13.74 2.95 -2.23
N GLY A 14 -13.21 3.73 -1.29
CA GLY A 14 -12.19 3.24 -0.35
C GLY A 14 -12.67 2.03 0.47
N ARG A 15 -13.95 1.98 0.87
CA ARG A 15 -14.51 0.84 1.60
C ARG A 15 -14.69 -0.40 0.73
N ILE A 16 -15.12 -0.26 -0.51
CA ILE A 16 -15.26 -1.38 -1.45
C ILE A 16 -13.89 -1.98 -1.75
N ILE A 17 -12.90 -1.13 -2.04
CA ILE A 17 -11.51 -1.55 -2.28
C ILE A 17 -10.98 -2.29 -1.05
N ALA A 18 -11.15 -1.74 0.16
CA ALA A 18 -10.75 -2.41 1.40
C ALA A 18 -11.41 -3.79 1.59
N ALA A 19 -12.70 -3.91 1.29
CA ALA A 19 -13.44 -5.16 1.42
C ALA A 19 -12.94 -6.22 0.44
N LEU A 20 -12.72 -5.83 -0.83
CA LEU A 20 -12.21 -6.71 -1.88
C LEU A 20 -10.79 -7.20 -1.57
N CYS A 21 -9.91 -6.32 -1.09
CA CYS A 21 -8.59 -6.70 -0.63
C CYS A 21 -8.64 -7.70 0.54
N ARG A 22 -9.55 -7.52 1.52
CA ARG A 22 -9.68 -8.46 2.66
C ARG A 22 -10.09 -9.87 2.25
N VAL A 23 -10.92 -10.01 1.22
CA VAL A 23 -11.31 -11.33 0.68
C VAL A 23 -10.30 -11.88 -0.33
N GLY A 24 -9.18 -11.18 -0.56
CA GLY A 24 -8.12 -11.58 -1.50
C GLY A 24 -8.47 -11.32 -2.96
N ASP A 25 -9.57 -10.63 -3.26
CA ASP A 25 -10.00 -10.30 -4.62
C ASP A 25 -9.34 -9.01 -5.11
N VAL A 26 -8.02 -9.10 -5.24
CA VAL A 26 -7.16 -7.97 -5.63
C VAL A 26 -7.47 -7.47 -7.04
N ARG A 27 -7.93 -8.36 -7.94
CA ARG A 27 -8.30 -8.00 -9.32
C ARG A 27 -9.50 -7.06 -9.35
N ASN A 28 -10.56 -7.38 -8.61
CA ASN A 28 -11.72 -6.50 -8.52
C ASN A 28 -11.39 -5.22 -7.72
N ALA A 29 -10.52 -5.29 -6.71
CA ALA A 29 -10.05 -4.09 -6.00
C ALA A 29 -9.38 -3.10 -6.95
N GLN A 30 -8.51 -3.58 -7.86
CA GLN A 30 -7.90 -2.77 -8.91
C GLN A 30 -8.92 -2.18 -9.87
N SER A 31 -9.86 -2.99 -10.36
CA SER A 31 -10.93 -2.51 -11.25
C SER A 31 -11.73 -1.37 -10.61
N VAL A 32 -12.06 -1.48 -9.32
CA VAL A 32 -12.79 -0.42 -8.59
C VAL A 32 -11.95 0.86 -8.44
N PHE A 33 -10.63 0.73 -8.23
CA PHE A 33 -9.72 1.87 -8.18
C PHE A 33 -9.60 2.57 -9.55
N ASP A 34 -9.55 1.82 -10.64
CA ASP A 34 -9.50 2.37 -11.99
C ASP A 34 -10.82 3.10 -12.32
N ILE A 35 -11.97 2.51 -11.95
CA ILE A 35 -13.29 3.14 -12.09
C ILE A 35 -13.36 4.46 -11.30
N MET A 36 -12.83 4.48 -10.07
CA MET A 36 -12.76 5.69 -9.25
C MET A 36 -12.03 6.82 -9.99
N SER A 37 -10.89 6.49 -10.61
CA SER A 37 -10.09 7.45 -11.38
C SER A 37 -10.78 7.90 -12.68
N VAL A 38 -11.38 6.97 -13.44
CA VAL A 38 -12.12 7.28 -14.68
C VAL A 38 -13.33 8.18 -14.43
N LYS A 39 -13.99 8.04 -13.26
CA LYS A 39 -15.09 8.91 -12.84
C LYS A 39 -14.64 10.26 -12.28
N GLY A 40 -13.34 10.54 -12.26
CA GLY A 40 -12.80 11.80 -11.74
C GLY A 40 -12.83 11.91 -10.21
N VAL A 41 -13.08 10.81 -9.50
CA VAL A 41 -13.01 10.80 -8.03
C VAL A 41 -11.55 10.61 -7.64
N THR A 42 -10.94 11.60 -7.01
CA THR A 42 -9.51 11.54 -6.64
C THR A 42 -9.28 10.55 -5.49
N PRO A 43 -8.44 9.50 -5.67
CA PRO A 43 -8.05 8.63 -4.57
C PRO A 43 -7.27 9.42 -3.51
N ASP A 44 -7.52 9.13 -2.24
CA ASP A 44 -6.82 9.74 -1.12
C ASP A 44 -5.79 8.79 -0.49
N ILE A 45 -5.07 9.28 0.53
CA ILE A 45 -4.03 8.53 1.25
C ILE A 45 -4.53 7.15 1.69
N PHE A 46 -5.77 7.07 2.18
CA PHE A 46 -6.36 5.83 2.66
C PHE A 46 -6.55 4.82 1.52
N THR A 47 -7.09 5.25 0.38
CA THR A 47 -7.26 4.38 -0.80
C THR A 47 -5.91 3.88 -1.30
N TYR A 48 -4.91 4.74 -1.45
CA TYR A 48 -3.56 4.33 -1.86
C TYR A 48 -2.93 3.37 -0.87
N THR A 49 -3.07 3.61 0.44
CA THR A 49 -2.51 2.73 1.49
C THR A 49 -3.08 1.32 1.41
N ILE A 50 -4.38 1.16 1.13
CA ILE A 50 -4.99 -0.16 0.94
C ILE A 50 -4.42 -0.85 -0.29
N MET A 51 -4.32 -0.12 -1.39
CA MET A 51 -3.83 -0.66 -2.66
C MET A 51 -2.36 -1.09 -2.54
N ILE A 52 -1.50 -0.23 -1.97
CA ILE A 52 -0.08 -0.51 -1.68
C ILE A 52 0.08 -1.75 -0.80
N ASN A 53 -0.78 -1.94 0.20
CA ASN A 53 -0.72 -3.12 1.08
C ASN A 53 -1.05 -4.44 0.36
N ASN A 54 -1.88 -4.42 -0.69
CA ASN A 54 -2.52 -5.63 -1.22
C ASN A 54 -2.19 -5.93 -2.69
N LEU A 55 -1.56 -5.00 -3.42
CA LEU A 55 -1.22 -5.17 -4.83
C LEU A 55 0.27 -5.43 -5.06
N LEU A 56 0.53 -6.06 -6.20
CA LEU A 56 1.89 -6.40 -6.61
C LEU A 56 2.70 -5.18 -7.10
N ASP A 57 2.06 -4.06 -7.40
CA ASP A 57 2.73 -2.85 -7.91
C ASP A 57 2.72 -1.71 -6.87
N ALA A 58 2.94 -2.08 -5.61
CA ALA A 58 2.98 -1.17 -4.46
C ALA A 58 3.94 0.02 -4.64
N VAL A 59 5.01 -0.16 -5.41
CA VAL A 59 6.00 0.89 -5.74
C VAL A 59 5.41 1.92 -6.69
N CYS A 60 4.80 1.48 -7.80
CA CYS A 60 4.21 2.39 -8.78
C CYS A 60 3.09 3.24 -8.15
N LEU A 61 2.28 2.64 -7.28
CA LEU A 61 1.21 3.35 -6.56
C LEU A 61 1.76 4.35 -5.52
N PHE A 62 2.91 4.04 -4.91
CA PHE A 62 3.59 4.95 -4.00
C PHE A 62 4.21 6.14 -4.74
N ASP A 63 4.83 5.91 -5.89
CA ASP A 63 5.38 6.96 -6.73
C ASP A 63 4.27 7.88 -7.26
N GLU A 64 3.16 7.31 -7.76
CA GLU A 64 1.98 8.06 -8.19
C GLU A 64 1.39 8.91 -7.06
N MET A 65 1.33 8.39 -5.83
CA MET A 65 0.87 9.14 -4.66
C MET A 65 1.72 10.40 -4.44
N ILE A 66 3.04 10.29 -4.56
CA ILE A 66 3.98 11.41 -4.44
C ILE A 66 3.81 12.40 -5.59
N GLU A 67 3.70 11.92 -6.83
CA GLU A 67 3.49 12.75 -8.03
C GLU A 67 2.20 13.58 -7.94
N ARG A 68 1.15 13.01 -7.33
CA ARG A 68 -0.12 13.71 -7.06
C ARG A 68 -0.04 14.67 -5.87
N GLY A 69 1.13 14.85 -5.25
CA GLY A 69 1.36 15.77 -4.14
C GLY A 69 0.84 15.28 -2.78
N LEU A 70 0.43 14.01 -2.68
CA LEU A 70 0.02 13.42 -1.42
C LEU A 70 1.26 13.05 -0.61
N LYS A 71 1.25 13.34 0.68
CA LYS A 71 2.37 13.03 1.59
C LYS A 71 2.14 11.66 2.23
N PRO A 72 2.99 10.67 1.95
CA PRO A 72 2.93 9.37 2.63
C PRO A 72 3.17 9.54 4.13
N ASP A 73 2.48 8.74 4.93
CA ASP A 73 2.62 8.68 6.39
C ASP A 73 3.29 7.38 6.85
N THR A 74 3.50 7.24 8.17
CA THR A 74 4.09 6.04 8.78
C THR A 74 3.37 4.75 8.36
N VAL A 75 2.04 4.80 8.22
CA VAL A 75 1.24 3.64 7.81
C VAL A 75 1.52 3.27 6.36
N THR A 76 1.63 4.26 5.48
CA THR A 76 1.96 4.08 4.05
C THR A 76 3.36 3.45 3.88
N TYR A 77 4.34 3.94 4.64
CA TYR A 77 5.69 3.39 4.64
C TYR A 77 5.73 1.95 5.18
N THR A 78 5.04 1.68 6.28
CA THR A 78 4.92 0.33 6.86
C THR A 78 4.28 -0.65 5.89
N ALA A 79 3.27 -0.21 5.13
CA ALA A 79 2.59 -0.99 4.11
C ALA A 79 3.55 -1.44 3.00
N LEU A 80 4.29 -0.48 2.45
CA LEU A 80 5.25 -0.73 1.39
C LEU A 80 6.40 -1.64 1.85
N LEU A 81 6.89 -1.44 3.08
CA LEU A 81 7.91 -2.29 3.72
C LEU A 81 7.41 -3.73 3.90
N THR A 82 6.14 -3.91 4.30
CA THR A 82 5.49 -5.23 4.38
C THR A 82 5.41 -5.90 3.01
N GLY A 83 5.11 -5.14 1.95
CA GLY A 83 5.10 -5.61 0.57
C GLY A 83 6.47 -6.16 0.13
N PHE A 84 7.54 -5.41 0.36
CA PHE A 84 8.92 -5.86 0.07
C PHE A 84 9.33 -7.08 0.91
N CYS A 85 8.93 -7.11 2.18
CA CYS A 85 9.15 -8.24 3.08
C CYS A 85 8.64 -9.58 2.54
N ASN A 86 7.45 -9.54 1.95
CA ASN A 86 6.80 -10.73 1.39
C ASN A 86 7.49 -11.23 0.11
N ARG A 87 8.26 -10.35 -0.55
CA ARG A 87 9.09 -10.67 -1.72
C ARG A 87 10.52 -11.03 -1.37
N VAL A 88 10.88 -10.95 -0.08
CA VAL A 88 12.26 -11.12 0.40
C VAL A 88 13.23 -10.10 -0.23
N ASP A 89 12.71 -8.93 -0.60
CA ASP A 89 13.48 -7.82 -1.16
C ASP A 89 13.95 -6.91 -0.03
N VAL A 90 15.01 -7.34 0.67
CA VAL A 90 15.48 -6.67 1.90
C VAL A 90 16.18 -5.37 1.60
N ASP A 91 16.93 -5.28 0.49
CA ASP A 91 17.68 -4.08 0.13
C ASP A 91 16.72 -2.89 -0.04
N ARG A 92 15.62 -3.09 -0.78
CA ARG A 92 14.59 -2.05 -0.95
C ARG A 92 13.84 -1.72 0.33
N ALA A 93 13.68 -2.68 1.24
CA ALA A 93 13.07 -2.44 2.55
C ALA A 93 13.94 -1.54 3.44
N VAL A 94 15.27 -1.68 3.36
CA VAL A 94 16.23 -0.82 4.08
C VAL A 94 16.28 0.58 3.46
N ASP A 95 16.36 0.69 2.14
CA ASP A 95 16.31 1.99 1.44
C ASP A 95 15.05 2.80 1.81
N LEU A 96 13.92 2.10 1.99
CA LEU A 96 12.66 2.73 2.37
C LEU A 96 12.69 3.34 3.78
N LEU A 97 13.41 2.72 4.72
CA LEU A 97 13.61 3.24 6.07
C LEU A 97 14.48 4.49 6.08
N ASP A 98 15.50 4.52 5.24
CA ASP A 98 16.34 5.71 5.07
C ASP A 98 15.53 6.85 4.46
N GLN A 99 14.71 6.57 3.45
CA GLN A 99 13.78 7.57 2.89
C GLN A 99 12.78 8.10 3.92
N MET A 100 12.21 7.22 4.76
CA MET A 100 11.28 7.59 5.81
C MET A 100 11.95 8.56 6.81
N SER A 101 13.18 8.24 7.22
CA SER A 101 14.00 9.06 8.12
C SER A 101 14.38 10.41 7.51
N LEU A 102 14.78 10.43 6.23
CA LEU A 102 15.10 11.67 5.49
C LEU A 102 13.91 12.61 5.36
N LYS A 103 12.68 12.07 5.32
CA LYS A 103 11.44 12.87 5.31
C LYS A 103 10.96 13.27 6.71
N GLY A 104 11.74 12.96 7.75
CA GLY A 104 11.42 13.29 9.14
C GLY A 104 10.29 12.45 9.74
N ILE A 105 9.98 11.29 9.14
CA ILE A 105 8.96 10.37 9.62
C ILE A 105 9.67 9.30 10.45
N MET A 106 9.34 9.20 11.73
CA MET A 106 9.97 8.20 12.60
C MET A 106 9.31 6.83 12.41
N PRO A 107 10.09 5.76 12.20
CA PRO A 107 9.58 4.39 12.24
C PRO A 107 8.95 4.10 13.61
N ASP A 108 7.78 3.49 13.61
CA ASP A 108 7.14 2.98 14.83
C ASP A 108 7.54 1.53 15.11
N ASP A 109 7.14 1.01 16.29
CA ASP A 109 7.43 -0.38 16.70
C ASP A 109 6.95 -1.41 15.65
N ARG A 110 5.85 -1.10 14.96
CA ARG A 110 5.33 -1.95 13.89
C ARG A 110 6.27 -1.95 12.68
N THR A 111 6.73 -0.79 12.24
CA THR A 111 7.70 -0.64 11.14
C THR A 111 8.96 -1.45 11.43
N MET A 112 9.50 -1.32 12.64
CA MET A 112 10.70 -2.04 13.07
C MET A 112 10.48 -3.55 13.16
N SER A 113 9.32 -3.98 13.65
CA SER A 113 8.96 -5.41 13.72
C SER A 113 8.86 -6.05 12.33
N VAL A 114 8.28 -5.34 11.36
CA VAL A 114 8.20 -5.81 9.96
C VAL A 114 9.61 -5.97 9.39
N LEU A 115 10.49 -4.98 9.54
CA LEU A 115 11.87 -5.07 9.07
C LEU A 115 12.61 -6.28 9.64
N GLN A 116 12.50 -6.48 10.96
CA GLN A 116 13.14 -7.60 11.63
C GLN A 116 12.61 -8.94 11.09
N CYS A 117 11.31 -9.03 10.80
CA CYS A 117 10.71 -10.19 10.13
C CYS A 117 11.30 -10.41 8.73
N CYS A 118 11.53 -9.36 7.94
CA CYS A 118 12.10 -9.47 6.60
C CYS A 118 13.53 -10.01 6.63
N ILE A 119 14.36 -9.47 7.53
CA ILE A 119 15.76 -9.92 7.69
C ILE A 119 15.80 -11.39 8.10
N LEU A 120 14.93 -11.82 9.02
CA LEU A 120 14.83 -13.21 9.44
C LEU A 120 14.37 -14.14 8.30
N LYS A 121 13.42 -13.71 7.47
CA LYS A 121 12.98 -14.46 6.29
C LYS A 121 14.11 -14.60 5.27
N ALA A 122 14.84 -13.53 4.97
CA ALA A 122 15.96 -13.56 4.02
C ALA A 122 17.11 -14.45 4.48
N ARG A 123 17.48 -14.42 5.77
CA ARG A 123 18.49 -15.33 6.33
C ARG A 123 18.07 -16.79 6.14
N LYS A 124 16.81 -17.15 6.40
CA LYS A 124 16.31 -18.53 6.19
C LYS A 124 16.35 -18.99 4.73
N VAL A 125 16.23 -18.07 3.77
CA VAL A 125 16.33 -18.39 2.33
C VAL A 125 17.79 -18.60 1.92
N GLN A 126 18.74 -17.85 2.49
CA GLN A 126 20.17 -18.02 2.22
C GLN A 126 20.75 -19.37 2.71
N PHE A 127 20.20 -19.96 3.78
CA PHE A 127 20.63 -21.27 4.29
C PHE A 127 19.99 -22.49 3.61
N LYS A 128 19.10 -22.27 2.62
CA LYS A 128 18.46 -23.36 1.85
C LYS A 128 19.07 -23.59 0.46
N LYS A 129 20.18 -22.89 0.15
CA LYS A 129 21.03 -23.16 -1.02
C LYS A 129 22.29 -23.88 -0.55
#